data_AF-A0A4R4XYS8-F1
#
_entry.id   AF-A0A4R4XYS8-F1
#
_cell.length_a   1.000
_cell.length_b   1.000
_cell.length_c   1.000
_cell.angle_alpha   90.00
_cell.angle_beta   90.00
_cell.angle_gamma   90.00
#
_symmetry.space_group_name_H-M   'P 1'
#
loop_
_entity.id
_entity.type
_entity.pdbx_description
1 polymer ?
#
loop_
_entity_poly.entity_id
_entity_poly.type
_entity_poly.pdbx_seq_one_letter_code
_entity_poly.pdbx_strand_id
1 'polypeptide(L)'
;MAKLLITRTPAYLAFMHFVKSYYFSYGAPKHTQIIELASKLDDLYPPKNDEFRIEVKLSPAWVSQLLTGKLDPLPTAEKFRAFILAVGCYAVEVGIMDEEPDRTSLREWQELLRQAKKKAEQQARDGIFVDHEVAEADPSDPSPAGNAAPELRGPRHLVRAEPVVLSPNQLSYLMKHGPYAQTLAVRAAKGDPFAQYQEGVLFGCDGRFHDTAVALLKSAAAAGLEPALELWEASRTGPLGPAAVAHARALADQYRDQGEDRARATFRSCATQATVCDGTNQTPPSP
;
A
#
# COMPACT_ATOMS: atom_id res chain seq x y z
N MET A 1 -27.27 -19.97 -8.46
CA MET A 1 -25.91 -19.83 -7.87
C MET A 1 -25.86 -18.50 -7.15
N ALA A 2 -25.55 -18.48 -5.85
CA ALA A 2 -25.42 -17.23 -5.10
C ALA A 2 -24.21 -16.44 -5.62
N LYS A 3 -24.39 -15.14 -5.87
CA LYS A 3 -23.30 -14.24 -6.31
C LYS A 3 -22.33 -14.07 -5.14
N LEU A 4 -21.11 -14.59 -5.28
CA LEU A 4 -20.06 -14.44 -4.27
C LEU A 4 -19.75 -12.95 -4.08
N LEU A 5 -19.76 -12.46 -2.83
CA LEU A 5 -19.46 -11.06 -2.49
C LEU A 5 -17.95 -10.80 -2.54
N ILE A 6 -17.35 -10.93 -3.73
CA ILE A 6 -15.90 -10.79 -3.97
C ILE A 6 -15.40 -9.42 -3.48
N THR A 7 -16.24 -8.39 -3.54
CA THR A 7 -15.93 -7.02 -3.10
C THR A 7 -15.57 -6.87 -1.63
N ARG A 8 -15.89 -7.86 -0.79
CA ARG A 8 -15.58 -7.83 0.66
C ARG A 8 -14.32 -8.63 1.03
N THR A 9 -13.67 -9.25 0.05
CA THR A 9 -12.48 -10.05 0.31
C THR A 9 -11.25 -9.17 0.54
N PRO A 10 -10.31 -9.58 1.42
CA PRO A 10 -9.09 -8.83 1.64
C PRO A 10 -8.29 -8.54 0.36
N ALA A 11 -8.22 -9.49 -0.58
CA ALA A 11 -7.48 -9.32 -1.83
C ALA A 11 -8.14 -8.31 -2.77
N TYR A 12 -9.47 -8.28 -2.84
CA TYR A 12 -10.19 -7.24 -3.57
C TYR A 12 -9.91 -5.86 -2.98
N LEU A 13 -10.05 -5.72 -1.66
CA LEU A 13 -9.81 -4.44 -0.97
C LEU A 13 -8.36 -3.98 -1.14
N ALA A 14 -7.40 -4.91 -1.10
CA ALA A 14 -5.99 -4.64 -1.38
C ALA A 14 -5.78 -4.03 -2.76
N PHE A 15 -6.35 -4.69 -3.76
CA PHE A 15 -6.22 -4.26 -5.14
C PHE A 15 -6.87 -2.90 -5.36
N MET A 16 -8.08 -2.67 -4.82
CA MET A 16 -8.74 -1.37 -4.93
C MET A 16 -7.97 -0.26 -4.21
N HIS A 17 -7.34 -0.56 -3.08
CA HIS A 17 -6.45 0.38 -2.41
C HIS A 17 -5.23 0.72 -3.25
N PHE A 18 -4.62 -0.29 -3.89
CA PHE A 18 -3.49 -0.10 -4.79
C PHE A 18 -3.84 0.79 -5.98
N VAL A 19 -5.01 0.56 -6.61
CA VAL A 19 -5.52 1.39 -7.71
C VAL A 19 -5.76 2.83 -7.27
N LYS A 20 -6.37 3.04 -6.08
CA LYS A 20 -6.54 4.38 -5.50
C LYS A 20 -5.20 5.06 -5.27
N SER A 21 -4.23 4.36 -4.67
CA SER A 21 -2.92 4.91 -4.34
C SER A 21 -2.19 5.38 -5.60
N TYR A 22 -2.25 4.57 -6.67
CA TYR A 22 -1.75 4.95 -7.99
C TYR A 22 -2.43 6.23 -8.51
N TYR A 23 -3.76 6.28 -8.50
CA TYR A 23 -4.50 7.47 -8.92
C TYR A 23 -4.11 8.74 -8.12
N PHE A 24 -3.93 8.64 -6.81
CA PHE A 24 -3.54 9.77 -5.96
C PHE A 24 -2.08 10.19 -6.18
N SER A 25 -1.16 9.24 -6.43
CA SER A 25 0.25 9.59 -6.70
C SER A 25 0.43 10.42 -7.98
N TYR A 26 -0.56 10.41 -8.87
CA TYR A 26 -0.57 11.23 -10.09
C TYR A 26 -1.46 12.47 -9.98
N GLY A 27 -1.64 12.99 -8.76
CA GLY A 27 -2.31 14.27 -8.54
C GLY A 27 -3.84 14.22 -8.61
N ALA A 28 -4.43 13.00 -8.57
CA ALA A 28 -5.87 12.79 -8.52
C ALA A 28 -6.65 13.52 -9.65
N PRO A 29 -6.38 13.21 -10.93
CA PRO A 29 -7.02 13.87 -12.07
C PRO A 29 -8.54 13.81 -12.02
N LYS A 30 -9.22 14.89 -12.44
CA LYS A 30 -10.69 14.89 -12.50
C LYS A 30 -11.17 13.75 -13.40
N HIS A 31 -12.31 13.13 -13.05
CA HIS A 31 -12.88 12.03 -13.85
C HIS A 31 -13.06 12.40 -15.33
N THR A 32 -13.41 13.66 -15.61
CA THR A 32 -13.56 14.17 -16.99
C THR A 32 -12.25 14.14 -17.77
N GLN A 33 -11.12 14.45 -17.14
CA GLN A 33 -9.80 14.42 -17.78
C GLN A 33 -9.38 12.99 -18.10
N ILE A 34 -9.60 12.05 -17.16
CA ILE A 34 -9.32 10.62 -17.40
C ILE A 34 -10.14 10.11 -18.58
N ILE A 35 -11.43 10.47 -18.65
CA ILE A 35 -12.31 10.02 -19.74
C ILE A 35 -11.88 10.60 -21.08
N GLU A 36 -11.52 11.89 -21.11
CA GLU A 36 -11.03 12.53 -22.32
C GLU A 36 -9.74 11.89 -22.80
N LEU A 37 -8.76 11.68 -21.91
CA LEU A 37 -7.51 11.00 -22.24
C LEU A 37 -7.75 9.57 -22.69
N ALA A 38 -8.62 8.83 -22.01
CA ALA A 38 -9.01 7.48 -22.40
C ALA A 38 -9.59 7.41 -23.82
N SER A 39 -10.31 8.45 -24.26
CA SER A 39 -10.86 8.52 -25.62
C SER A 39 -9.80 8.79 -26.70
N LYS A 40 -8.64 9.32 -26.32
CA LYS A 40 -7.50 9.63 -27.21
C LYS A 40 -6.43 8.53 -27.21
N LEU A 41 -6.60 7.46 -26.41
CA LEU A 41 -5.56 6.43 -26.27
C LEU A 41 -5.24 5.68 -27.55
N ASP A 42 -6.19 5.54 -28.48
CA ASP A 42 -5.93 4.89 -29.78
C ASP A 42 -4.98 5.73 -30.65
N ASP A 43 -5.08 7.06 -30.55
CA ASP A 43 -4.19 8.00 -31.24
C ASP A 43 -2.80 8.04 -30.59
N LEU A 44 -2.75 7.99 -29.24
CA LEU A 44 -1.49 8.03 -28.47
C LEU A 44 -0.72 6.71 -28.51
N TYR A 45 -1.43 5.58 -28.53
CA TYR A 45 -0.85 4.24 -28.52
C TYR A 45 -1.36 3.39 -29.68
N PRO A 46 -1.01 3.74 -30.93
CA PRO A 46 -1.45 2.98 -32.08
C PRO A 46 -0.99 1.52 -31.96
N PRO A 47 -1.84 0.56 -32.36
CA PRO A 47 -1.52 -0.86 -32.30
C PRO A 47 -0.27 -1.14 -33.15
N LYS A 48 0.72 -1.82 -32.58
CA LYS A 48 1.88 -2.34 -33.33
C LYS A 48 1.65 -3.84 -33.51
N ASN A 49 1.78 -4.34 -34.75
CA ASN A 49 1.81 -5.75 -35.15
C ASN A 49 1.09 -6.74 -34.19
N ASP A 50 -0.17 -7.08 -34.49
CA ASP A 50 -1.01 -8.03 -33.74
C ASP A 50 -1.37 -7.65 -32.28
N GLU A 51 -1.01 -6.46 -31.80
CA GLU A 51 -1.48 -6.00 -30.49
C GLU A 51 -2.93 -5.50 -30.50
N PHE A 52 -3.66 -5.84 -29.43
CA PHE A 52 -5.05 -5.41 -29.20
C PHE A 52 -5.18 -3.88 -29.16
N ARG A 53 -6.13 -3.37 -29.96
CA ARG A 53 -6.61 -1.98 -29.90
C ARG A 53 -7.18 -1.65 -28.52
N ILE A 54 -6.93 -0.44 -28.05
CA ILE A 54 -7.50 0.08 -26.79
C ILE A 54 -8.77 0.87 -27.11
N GLU A 55 -9.74 0.20 -27.75
CA GLU A 55 -11.05 0.81 -28.02
C GLU A 55 -11.96 0.67 -26.78
N VAL A 56 -11.68 1.45 -25.74
CA VAL A 56 -12.43 1.37 -24.49
C VAL A 56 -12.92 2.72 -24.03
N LYS A 57 -14.25 2.89 -24.07
CA LYS A 57 -14.91 4.05 -23.48
C LYS A 57 -15.06 3.85 -21.97
N LEU A 58 -14.35 4.67 -21.20
CA LEU A 58 -14.57 4.79 -19.77
C LEU A 58 -15.78 5.70 -19.51
N SER A 59 -16.68 5.28 -18.62
CA SER A 59 -17.81 6.12 -18.21
C SER A 59 -17.52 6.78 -16.85
N PRO A 60 -18.10 7.96 -16.56
CA PRO A 60 -17.94 8.62 -15.26
C PRO A 60 -18.37 7.74 -14.08
N ALA A 61 -19.47 6.99 -14.25
CA ALA A 61 -19.97 6.07 -13.25
C ALA A 61 -18.97 4.95 -12.97
N TRP A 62 -18.32 4.41 -14.01
CA TRP A 62 -17.34 3.35 -13.87
C TRP A 62 -16.08 3.83 -13.14
N VAL A 63 -15.54 5.01 -13.51
CA VAL A 63 -14.37 5.60 -12.83
C VAL A 63 -14.68 5.89 -11.36
N SER A 64 -15.85 6.46 -11.08
CA SER A 64 -16.31 6.71 -9.71
C SER A 64 -16.45 5.40 -8.91
N GLN A 65 -17.03 4.35 -9.47
CA GLN A 65 -17.14 3.05 -8.80
C GLN A 65 -15.77 2.41 -8.54
N LEU A 66 -14.84 2.50 -9.50
CA LEU A 66 -13.46 2.05 -9.33
C LEU A 66 -12.79 2.82 -8.19
N LEU A 67 -12.81 4.15 -8.23
CA LEU A 67 -12.15 4.99 -7.24
C LEU A 67 -12.87 5.04 -5.90
N THR A 68 -14.09 4.55 -5.78
CA THR A 68 -14.75 4.38 -4.47
C THR A 68 -14.56 2.96 -3.91
N GLY A 69 -14.01 2.03 -4.69
CA GLY A 69 -13.90 0.62 -4.32
C GLY A 69 -15.22 -0.16 -4.45
N LYS A 70 -16.25 0.44 -5.05
CA LYS A 70 -17.60 -0.14 -5.21
C LYS A 70 -17.79 -0.92 -6.51
N LEU A 71 -16.73 -1.10 -7.31
CA LEU A 71 -16.82 -1.75 -8.62
C LEU A 71 -17.01 -3.27 -8.50
N ASP A 72 -18.20 -3.75 -8.82
CA ASP A 72 -18.54 -5.18 -8.85
C ASP A 72 -19.07 -5.60 -10.23
N PRO A 73 -18.39 -6.46 -10.99
CA PRO A 73 -17.15 -7.18 -10.67
C PRO A 73 -15.87 -6.33 -10.85
N LEU A 74 -14.71 -6.89 -10.45
CA LEU A 74 -13.39 -6.33 -10.76
C LEU A 74 -13.27 -5.95 -12.25
N PRO A 75 -12.50 -4.89 -12.57
CA PRO A 75 -12.49 -4.33 -13.92
C PRO A 75 -12.02 -5.36 -14.95
N THR A 76 -12.50 -5.24 -16.20
CA THR A 76 -11.94 -6.00 -17.31
C THR A 76 -10.52 -5.53 -17.58
N ALA A 77 -9.66 -6.41 -18.13
CA ALA A 77 -8.27 -6.06 -18.41
C ALA A 77 -8.16 -4.84 -19.34
N GLU A 78 -9.06 -4.73 -20.31
CA GLU A 78 -9.13 -3.62 -21.26
C GLU A 78 -9.50 -2.29 -20.59
N LYS A 79 -10.59 -2.25 -19.81
CA LYS A 79 -11.00 -1.03 -19.06
C LYS A 79 -9.95 -0.62 -18.05
N PHE A 80 -9.31 -1.58 -17.41
CA PHE A 80 -8.26 -1.30 -16.45
C PHE A 80 -7.00 -0.75 -17.13
N ARG A 81 -6.59 -1.32 -18.26
CA ARG A 81 -5.47 -0.80 -19.07
C ARG A 81 -5.72 0.64 -19.51
N ALA A 82 -6.91 0.92 -20.04
CA ALA A 82 -7.29 2.27 -20.46
C ALA A 82 -7.25 3.27 -19.28
N PHE A 83 -7.70 2.86 -18.10
CA PHE A 83 -7.63 3.69 -16.91
C PHE A 83 -6.18 3.99 -16.49
N ILE A 84 -5.32 2.97 -16.39
CA ILE A 84 -3.91 3.14 -15.98
C ILE A 84 -3.18 4.05 -16.97
N LEU A 85 -3.36 3.84 -18.28
CA LEU A 85 -2.76 4.69 -19.31
C LEU A 85 -3.27 6.13 -19.23
N ALA A 86 -4.58 6.35 -19.12
CA ALA A 86 -5.13 7.70 -19.05
C ALA A 86 -4.62 8.47 -17.82
N VAL A 87 -4.48 7.81 -16.67
CA VAL A 87 -3.88 8.43 -15.47
C VAL A 87 -2.39 8.73 -15.69
N GLY A 88 -1.66 7.84 -16.34
CA GLY A 88 -0.25 8.04 -16.68
C GLY A 88 -0.01 9.17 -17.69
N CYS A 89 -0.80 9.24 -18.77
CA CYS A 89 -0.75 10.35 -19.73
C CYS A 89 -1.01 11.68 -19.04
N TYR A 90 -2.02 11.74 -18.16
CA TYR A 90 -2.28 12.94 -17.37
C TYR A 90 -1.05 13.35 -16.56
N ALA A 91 -0.41 12.40 -15.87
CA ALA A 91 0.78 12.66 -15.07
C ALA A 91 1.91 13.30 -15.89
N VAL A 92 2.09 12.87 -17.13
CA VAL A 92 3.07 13.47 -18.06
C VAL A 92 2.63 14.87 -18.48
N GLU A 93 1.35 15.06 -18.85
CA GLU A 93 0.81 16.37 -19.25
C GLU A 93 0.99 17.44 -18.16
N VAL A 94 0.89 17.07 -16.89
CA VAL A 94 1.07 17.99 -15.75
C VAL A 94 2.49 17.99 -15.16
N GLY A 95 3.43 17.25 -15.75
CA GLY A 95 4.83 17.21 -15.32
C GLY A 95 5.08 16.49 -13.98
N ILE A 96 4.20 15.57 -13.58
CA ILE A 96 4.42 14.66 -12.43
C ILE A 96 5.33 13.48 -12.84
N MET A 97 5.25 13.04 -14.11
CA MET A 97 6.11 12.01 -14.69
C MET A 97 6.89 12.58 -15.88
N ASP A 98 8.18 12.24 -15.97
CA ASP A 98 9.05 12.67 -17.06
C ASP A 98 8.83 11.87 -18.35
N GLU A 99 8.40 10.62 -18.22
CA GLU A 99 8.19 9.68 -19.32
C GLU A 99 6.79 9.07 -19.26
N GLU A 100 6.21 8.73 -20.41
CA GLU A 100 4.94 8.02 -20.45
C GLU A 100 5.05 6.59 -19.92
N PRO A 101 3.98 6.04 -19.31
CA PRO A 101 3.98 4.64 -18.89
C PRO A 101 4.23 3.73 -20.08
N ASP A 102 5.30 2.96 -20.00
CA ASP A 102 5.63 1.97 -21.03
C ASP A 102 4.60 0.82 -21.07
N ARG A 103 4.62 0.05 -22.16
CA ARG A 103 3.75 -1.14 -22.29
C ARG A 103 4.12 -2.24 -21.29
N THR A 104 5.33 -2.23 -20.76
CA THR A 104 5.85 -3.18 -19.77
C THR A 104 5.16 -3.00 -18.42
N SER A 105 4.97 -1.77 -17.96
CA SER A 105 4.20 -1.44 -16.75
C SER A 105 2.76 -1.96 -16.85
N LEU A 106 2.13 -1.88 -18.04
CA LEU A 106 0.78 -2.41 -18.26
C LEU A 106 0.70 -3.92 -18.06
N ARG A 107 1.75 -4.67 -18.45
CA ARG A 107 1.81 -6.11 -18.24
C ARG A 107 1.82 -6.45 -16.75
N GLU A 108 2.57 -5.69 -15.95
CA GLU A 108 2.60 -5.84 -14.50
C GLU A 108 1.24 -5.55 -13.87
N TRP A 109 0.57 -4.46 -14.29
CA TRP A 109 -0.78 -4.11 -13.85
C TRP A 109 -1.83 -5.17 -14.18
N GLN A 110 -1.75 -5.76 -15.37
CA GLN A 110 -2.63 -6.85 -15.78
C GLN A 110 -2.39 -8.12 -14.96
N GLU A 111 -1.14 -8.44 -14.68
CA GLU A 111 -0.78 -9.58 -13.83
C GLU A 111 -1.28 -9.38 -12.40
N LEU A 112 -1.15 -8.17 -11.84
CA LEU A 112 -1.72 -7.82 -10.54
C LEU A 112 -3.24 -7.96 -10.51
N LEU A 113 -3.94 -7.47 -11.55
CA LEU A 113 -5.38 -7.64 -11.67
C LEU A 113 -5.77 -9.12 -11.75
N ARG A 114 -5.03 -9.94 -12.50
CA ARG A 114 -5.26 -11.39 -12.62
C ARG A 114 -5.06 -12.11 -11.28
N GLN A 115 -3.98 -11.78 -10.57
CA GLN A 115 -3.69 -12.32 -9.25
C GLN A 115 -4.76 -11.91 -8.23
N ALA A 116 -5.16 -10.64 -8.23
CA ALA A 116 -6.21 -10.12 -7.36
C ALA A 116 -7.54 -10.83 -7.62
N LYS A 117 -7.96 -11.01 -8.88
CA LYS A 117 -9.16 -11.77 -9.24
C LYS A 117 -9.10 -13.19 -8.71
N LYS A 118 -8.03 -13.93 -9.03
CA LYS A 118 -7.86 -15.33 -8.58
C LYS A 118 -7.90 -15.46 -7.06
N LYS A 119 -7.22 -14.56 -6.35
CA LYS A 119 -7.13 -14.57 -4.88
C LYS A 119 -8.45 -14.16 -4.23
N ALA A 120 -9.13 -13.17 -4.78
CA ALA A 120 -10.42 -12.71 -4.28
C ALA A 120 -11.52 -13.77 -4.49
N GLU A 121 -11.53 -14.44 -5.64
CA GLU A 121 -12.41 -15.59 -5.88
C GLU A 121 -12.13 -16.74 -4.91
N GLN A 122 -10.85 -17.07 -4.68
CA GLN A 122 -10.46 -18.09 -3.73
C GLN A 122 -10.92 -17.73 -2.30
N GLN A 123 -10.64 -16.50 -1.85
CA GLN A 123 -11.06 -16.02 -0.54
C GLN A 123 -12.59 -16.03 -0.37
N ALA A 124 -13.33 -15.66 -1.41
CA ALA A 124 -14.79 -15.70 -1.36
C ALA A 124 -15.32 -17.14 -1.26
N ARG A 125 -14.68 -18.11 -1.92
CA ARG A 125 -15.00 -19.55 -1.79
C ARG A 125 -14.67 -20.08 -0.40
N ASP A 126 -13.58 -19.60 0.19
CA ASP A 126 -13.12 -19.99 1.53
C ASP A 126 -13.90 -19.26 2.65
N GLY A 127 -14.87 -18.41 2.30
CA GLY A 127 -15.65 -17.65 3.28
C GLY A 127 -14.88 -16.51 3.98
N ILE A 128 -13.73 -16.10 3.44
CA ILE A 128 -12.87 -15.07 4.01
C ILE A 128 -13.35 -13.70 3.54
N PHE A 129 -14.08 -13.01 4.41
CA PHE A 129 -14.58 -11.66 4.19
C PHE A 129 -14.07 -10.73 5.28
N VAL A 130 -14.00 -9.43 4.97
CA VAL A 130 -13.78 -8.40 5.97
C VAL A 130 -15.14 -7.87 6.42
N ASP A 131 -15.39 -7.90 7.74
CA ASP A 131 -16.57 -7.29 8.32
C ASP A 131 -16.52 -5.77 8.17
N HIS A 132 -17.56 -5.22 7.53
CA HIS A 132 -17.79 -3.78 7.44
C HIS A 132 -18.66 -3.36 8.63
N GLU A 133 -18.10 -3.40 9.84
CA GLU A 133 -18.73 -2.78 11.02
C GLU A 133 -18.04 -1.48 11.41
N VAL A 134 -17.59 -0.64 10.46
CA VAL A 134 -17.28 0.77 10.77
C VAL A 134 -17.44 1.62 9.51
N ALA A 135 -18.58 2.28 9.36
CA ALA A 135 -18.71 3.62 8.76
C ALA A 135 -20.18 3.93 8.44
N GLU A 136 -20.90 4.50 9.40
CA GLU A 136 -21.71 5.72 9.23
C GLU A 136 -21.80 6.39 10.61
N ALA A 137 -20.73 7.07 11.02
CA ALA A 137 -20.82 8.05 12.10
C ALA A 137 -21.13 9.40 11.45
N ASP A 138 -22.36 9.83 11.65
CA ASP A 138 -22.94 11.12 11.25
C ASP A 138 -22.10 12.29 11.82
N PRO A 139 -21.60 13.23 10.99
CA PRO A 139 -20.80 14.35 11.47
C PRO A 139 -21.73 15.50 11.88
N SER A 140 -22.42 15.36 13.01
CA SER A 140 -23.22 16.45 13.58
C SER A 140 -23.14 16.44 15.12
N ASP A 141 -22.11 17.08 15.68
CA ASP A 141 -22.26 18.20 16.63
C ASP A 141 -20.91 18.70 17.17
N PRO A 142 -20.67 20.02 17.26
CA PRO A 142 -19.50 20.59 17.93
C PRO A 142 -19.83 21.15 19.32
N SER A 143 -18.99 20.85 20.33
CA SER A 143 -18.60 21.70 21.49
C SER A 143 -18.62 20.99 22.86
N PRO A 144 -17.98 21.54 23.93
CA PRO A 144 -16.89 22.54 23.97
C PRO A 144 -15.69 22.09 24.83
N ALA A 145 -14.64 22.92 24.80
CA ALA A 145 -13.44 22.84 25.59
C ALA A 145 -13.67 22.68 27.11
N GLY A 146 -12.84 21.83 27.72
CA GLY A 146 -12.66 21.75 29.17
C GLY A 146 -11.22 21.37 29.50
N ASN A 147 -10.46 22.32 30.04
CA ASN A 147 -9.11 22.10 30.57
C ASN A 147 -9.15 21.13 31.75
N ALA A 148 -8.37 20.05 31.70
CA ALA A 148 -7.98 19.26 32.87
C ALA A 148 -6.56 18.72 32.71
N ALA A 149 -5.83 18.75 33.82
CA ALA A 149 -4.41 18.45 34.00
C ALA A 149 -4.05 16.95 33.73
N PRO A 150 -2.75 16.59 33.68
CA PRO A 150 -2.33 15.27 33.20
C PRO A 150 -2.53 14.21 34.28
N GLU A 151 -3.61 13.44 34.17
CA GLU A 151 -3.82 12.24 34.98
C GLU A 151 -2.97 11.08 34.45
N LEU A 152 -2.44 10.30 35.40
CA LEU A 152 -1.60 9.13 35.18
C LEU A 152 -2.22 8.16 34.18
N ARG A 153 -1.45 7.84 33.13
CA ARG A 153 -1.83 6.96 32.03
C ARG A 153 -2.18 5.56 32.56
N GLY A 154 -3.48 5.25 32.57
CA GLY A 154 -3.97 3.88 32.57
C GLY A 154 -3.56 3.12 31.29
N PRO A 155 -3.83 1.81 31.20
CA PRO A 155 -3.49 0.99 30.04
C PRO A 155 -4.07 1.64 28.77
N ARG A 156 -3.19 2.06 27.86
CA ARG A 156 -3.57 2.73 26.63
C ARG A 156 -4.28 1.71 25.74
N HIS A 157 -5.59 1.89 25.54
CA HIS A 157 -6.26 1.23 24.44
C HIS A 157 -5.61 1.68 23.14
N LEU A 158 -5.15 0.74 22.32
CA LEU A 158 -4.56 1.05 21.01
C LEU A 158 -5.59 1.80 20.18
N VAL A 159 -5.25 3.04 19.80
CA VAL A 159 -6.09 3.86 18.92
C VAL A 159 -5.75 3.52 17.46
N ARG A 160 -6.68 3.78 16.54
CA ARG A 160 -6.40 3.68 15.11
C ARG A 160 -5.26 4.63 14.74
N ALA A 161 -4.24 4.11 14.07
CA ALA A 161 -3.13 4.94 13.59
C ALA A 161 -3.54 5.74 12.35
N GLU A 162 -2.94 6.92 12.18
CA GLU A 162 -3.14 7.72 10.98
C GLU A 162 -2.53 6.99 9.78
N PRO A 163 -3.28 6.72 8.71
CA PRO A 163 -2.74 6.03 7.54
C PRO A 163 -1.58 6.82 6.90
N VAL A 164 -0.43 6.16 6.73
CA VAL A 164 0.69 6.74 5.97
C VAL A 164 0.51 6.38 4.50
N VAL A 165 0.47 7.40 3.63
CA VAL A 165 0.35 7.21 2.19
C VAL A 165 1.72 6.82 1.62
N LEU A 166 1.81 5.59 1.12
CA LEU A 166 3.03 5.10 0.45
C LEU A 166 3.03 5.49 -1.03
N SER A 167 4.18 5.95 -1.51
CA SER A 167 4.44 6.17 -2.94
C SER A 167 4.45 4.85 -3.73
N PRO A 168 4.28 4.88 -5.06
CA PRO A 168 4.37 3.67 -5.89
C PRO A 168 5.68 2.91 -5.72
N ASN A 169 6.80 3.62 -5.56
CA ASN A 169 8.12 3.01 -5.35
C ASN A 169 8.22 2.29 -3.99
N GLN A 170 7.64 2.88 -2.93
CA GLN A 170 7.57 2.27 -1.61
C GLN A 170 6.66 1.04 -1.60
N LEU A 171 5.50 1.12 -2.27
CA LEU A 171 4.61 -0.02 -2.44
C LEU A 171 5.30 -1.15 -3.21
N SER A 172 5.96 -0.85 -4.33
CA SER A 172 6.73 -1.82 -5.13
C SER A 172 7.81 -2.49 -4.30
N TYR A 173 8.56 -1.74 -3.49
CA TYR A 173 9.52 -2.29 -2.53
C TYR A 173 8.85 -3.26 -1.55
N LEU A 174 7.75 -2.84 -0.91
CA LEU A 174 7.00 -3.66 0.05
C LEU A 174 6.50 -4.96 -0.59
N MET A 175 6.05 -4.92 -1.86
CA MET A 175 5.57 -6.09 -2.58
C MET A 175 6.65 -7.16 -2.80
N LYS A 176 7.94 -6.79 -2.84
CA LYS A 176 9.06 -7.74 -2.97
C LYS A 176 9.18 -8.68 -1.76
N HIS A 177 8.65 -8.27 -0.61
CA HIS A 177 8.62 -9.09 0.61
C HIS A 177 7.49 -10.14 0.63
N GLY A 178 6.68 -10.21 -0.44
CA GLY A 178 5.75 -11.29 -0.70
C GLY A 178 4.31 -11.06 -0.18
N PRO A 179 3.47 -12.12 -0.18
CA PRO A 179 2.04 -12.02 0.10
C PRO A 179 1.68 -11.53 1.50
N TYR A 180 2.57 -11.69 2.48
CA TYR A 180 2.34 -11.19 3.82
C TYR A 180 2.46 -9.66 3.88
N ALA A 181 3.49 -9.10 3.24
CA ALA A 181 3.68 -7.65 3.14
C ALA A 181 2.52 -6.96 2.38
N GLN A 182 1.91 -7.64 1.41
CA GLN A 182 0.64 -7.18 0.80
C GLN A 182 -0.48 -7.04 1.83
N THR A 183 -0.64 -8.02 2.73
CA THR A 183 -1.65 -7.97 3.78
C THR A 183 -1.38 -6.83 4.77
N LEU A 184 -0.10 -6.59 5.08
CA LEU A 184 0.30 -5.42 5.88
C LEU A 184 -0.16 -4.13 5.21
N ALA A 185 0.12 -3.94 3.92
CA ALA A 185 -0.26 -2.73 3.17
C ALA A 185 -1.75 -2.39 3.30
N VAL A 186 -2.62 -3.41 3.23
CA VAL A 186 -4.06 -3.22 3.40
C VAL A 186 -4.44 -2.84 4.82
N ARG A 187 -3.84 -3.50 5.81
CA ARG A 187 -4.12 -3.28 7.22
C ARG A 187 -3.61 -1.90 7.65
N ALA A 188 -2.39 -1.54 7.27
CA ALA A 188 -1.77 -0.25 7.54
C ALA A 188 -2.57 0.90 6.91
N ALA A 189 -3.05 0.72 5.68
CA ALA A 189 -3.95 1.68 5.02
C ALA A 189 -5.31 1.84 5.75
N LYS A 190 -5.75 0.80 6.46
CA LYS A 190 -6.93 0.88 7.33
C LYS A 190 -6.60 1.47 8.71
N GLY A 191 -5.38 1.89 8.97
CA GLY A 191 -4.98 2.48 10.26
C GLY A 191 -4.71 1.44 11.35
N ASP A 192 -4.37 0.21 10.97
CA ASP A 192 -3.90 -0.81 11.91
C ASP A 192 -2.48 -0.45 12.40
N PRO A 193 -2.30 -0.09 13.67
CA PRO A 193 -0.99 0.34 14.19
C PRO A 193 0.05 -0.77 14.14
N PHE A 194 -0.36 -2.03 14.31
CA PHE A 194 0.56 -3.17 14.29
C PHE A 194 1.07 -3.41 12.87
N ALA A 195 0.20 -3.30 11.87
CA ALA A 195 0.61 -3.40 10.47
C ALA A 195 1.55 -2.26 10.05
N GLN A 196 1.29 -1.03 10.49
CA GLN A 196 2.19 0.10 10.24
C GLN A 196 3.55 -0.07 10.90
N TYR A 197 3.60 -0.54 12.14
CA TYR A 197 4.86 -0.91 12.80
C TYR A 197 5.64 -1.95 12.00
N GLN A 198 4.96 -2.99 11.53
CA GLN A 198 5.57 -4.06 10.75
C GLN A 198 6.10 -3.57 9.41
N GLU A 199 5.40 -2.69 8.72
CA GLU A 199 5.93 -2.01 7.53
C GLU A 199 7.12 -1.12 7.86
N GLY A 200 7.05 -0.38 8.97
CA GLY A 200 8.15 0.44 9.48
C GLY A 200 9.41 -0.40 9.70
N VAL A 201 9.27 -1.63 10.23
CA VAL A 201 10.37 -2.59 10.34
C VAL A 201 10.90 -3.01 8.97
N LEU A 202 10.03 -3.33 8.00
CA LEU A 202 10.44 -3.76 6.66
C LEU A 202 11.19 -2.66 5.88
N PHE A 203 10.72 -1.42 5.96
CA PHE A 203 11.43 -0.27 5.41
C PHE A 203 12.68 0.07 6.20
N GLY A 204 12.66 -0.09 7.53
CA GLY A 204 13.80 0.18 8.40
C GLY A 204 15.00 -0.73 8.16
N CYS A 205 14.80 -1.94 7.61
CA CYS A 205 15.90 -2.82 7.18
C CYS A 205 16.74 -2.23 6.01
N ASP A 206 16.24 -1.22 5.29
CA ASP A 206 16.88 -0.61 4.13
C ASP A 206 17.00 0.91 4.31
N GLY A 207 18.24 1.39 4.41
CA GLY A 207 18.53 2.81 4.67
C GLY A 207 17.91 3.78 3.67
N ARG A 208 17.59 3.33 2.44
CA ARG A 208 16.95 4.16 1.41
C ARG A 208 15.53 4.58 1.77
N PHE A 209 14.88 3.86 2.67
CA PHE A 209 13.50 4.14 3.09
C PHE A 209 13.40 4.65 4.52
N HIS A 210 14.50 5.23 5.05
CA HIS A 210 14.56 5.76 6.41
C HIS A 210 13.37 6.65 6.78
N ASP A 211 13.09 7.68 5.98
CA ASP A 211 12.00 8.62 6.25
C ASP A 211 10.62 7.95 6.24
N THR A 212 10.44 6.94 5.39
CA THR A 212 9.20 6.16 5.28
C THR A 212 9.01 5.31 6.53
N ALA A 213 10.06 4.64 6.98
CA ALA A 213 10.07 3.85 8.20
C ALA A 213 9.77 4.74 9.42
N VAL A 214 10.42 5.91 9.53
CA VAL A 214 10.17 6.86 10.62
C VAL A 214 8.72 7.35 10.63
N ALA A 215 8.14 7.67 9.47
CA ALA A 215 6.74 8.11 9.38
C ALA A 215 5.76 7.03 9.87
N LEU A 216 5.96 5.78 9.44
CA LEU A 216 5.15 4.63 9.85
C LEU A 216 5.27 4.34 11.35
N LEU A 217 6.50 4.33 11.87
CA LEU A 217 6.76 4.08 13.29
C LEU A 217 6.21 5.18 14.18
N LYS A 218 6.35 6.46 13.77
CA LYS A 218 5.76 7.60 14.47
C LYS A 218 4.24 7.50 14.54
N SER A 219 3.57 7.11 13.44
CA SER A 219 2.12 6.95 13.42
C SER A 219 1.65 5.81 14.32
N ALA A 220 2.30 4.65 14.25
CA ALA A 220 2.01 3.51 15.13
C ALA A 220 2.30 3.82 16.61
N ALA A 221 3.36 4.57 16.91
CA ALA A 221 3.69 5.02 18.27
C ALA A 221 2.64 6.01 18.81
N ALA A 222 2.15 6.92 17.96
CA ALA A 222 1.08 7.86 18.32
C ALA A 222 -0.23 7.13 18.64
N ALA A 223 -0.49 6.00 17.98
CA ALA A 223 -1.58 5.08 18.30
C ALA A 223 -1.37 4.27 19.60
N GLY A 224 -0.22 4.42 20.25
CA GLY A 224 0.10 3.80 21.53
C GLY A 224 0.82 2.47 21.44
N LEU A 225 1.37 2.08 20.28
CA LEU A 225 2.08 0.80 20.14
C LEU A 225 3.53 0.92 20.64
N GLU A 226 3.84 0.33 21.79
CA GLU A 226 5.13 0.44 22.47
C GLU A 226 6.33 -0.02 21.62
N PRO A 227 6.31 -1.18 20.92
CA PRO A 227 7.41 -1.58 20.04
C PRO A 227 7.71 -0.57 18.92
N ALA A 228 6.70 0.18 18.47
CA ALA A 228 6.89 1.23 17.48
C ALA A 228 7.51 2.49 18.09
N LEU A 229 7.13 2.83 19.32
CA LEU A 229 7.72 3.93 20.09
C LEU A 229 9.21 3.68 20.35
N GLU A 230 9.57 2.50 20.83
CA GLU A 230 10.97 2.11 21.07
C GLU A 230 11.82 2.24 19.81
N LEU A 231 11.33 1.71 18.69
CA LEU A 231 12.05 1.74 17.42
C LEU A 231 12.11 3.16 16.82
N TRP A 232 11.06 3.96 16.99
CA TRP A 232 11.06 5.37 16.60
C TRP A 232 12.05 6.20 17.44
N GLU A 233 12.10 6.00 18.76
CA GLU A 233 13.07 6.67 19.63
C GLU A 233 14.51 6.28 19.28
N ALA A 234 14.76 5.00 19.02
CA ALA A 234 16.07 4.53 18.57
C ALA A 234 16.56 5.25 17.30
N SER A 235 15.66 5.53 16.36
CA SER A 235 15.97 6.27 15.13
C SER A 235 16.42 7.72 15.36
N ARG A 236 16.06 8.31 16.51
CA ARG A 236 16.46 9.67 16.88
C ARG A 236 17.86 9.72 17.48
N THR A 237 18.30 8.61 18.06
CA THR A 237 19.59 8.50 18.76
C THR A 237 20.68 7.83 17.94
N GLY A 238 20.32 7.20 16.81
CA GLY A 238 21.27 6.47 15.97
C GLY A 238 20.64 5.92 14.69
N PRO A 239 21.39 5.10 13.93
CA PRO A 239 20.89 4.51 12.70
C PRO A 239 19.72 3.55 12.99
N LEU A 240 18.61 3.74 12.28
CA LEU A 240 17.42 2.89 12.41
C LEU A 240 17.68 1.43 11.99
N GLY A 241 18.60 1.20 11.03
CA GLY A 241 18.86 -0.11 10.43
C GLY A 241 19.09 -1.24 11.44
N PRO A 242 20.11 -1.17 12.31
CA PRO A 242 20.39 -2.20 13.31
C PRO A 242 19.20 -2.50 14.23
N ALA A 243 18.48 -1.46 14.67
CA ALA A 243 17.30 -1.62 15.52
C ALA A 243 16.15 -2.30 14.75
N ALA A 244 15.90 -1.90 13.51
CA ALA A 244 14.89 -2.51 12.65
C ALA A 244 15.20 -3.99 12.39
N VAL A 245 16.48 -4.35 12.17
CA VAL A 245 16.91 -5.75 12.02
C VAL A 245 16.64 -6.57 13.28
N ALA A 246 16.90 -6.01 14.48
CA ALA A 246 16.59 -6.68 15.73
C ALA A 246 15.08 -6.96 15.89
N HIS A 247 14.25 -5.96 15.58
CA HIS A 247 12.78 -6.11 15.60
C HIS A 247 12.30 -7.10 14.53
N ALA A 248 12.90 -7.13 13.34
CA ALA A 248 12.58 -8.12 12.31
C ALA A 248 12.88 -9.55 12.78
N ARG A 249 13.99 -9.78 13.49
CA ARG A 249 14.31 -11.10 14.08
C ARG A 249 13.30 -11.48 15.16
N ALA A 250 12.97 -10.56 16.07
CA ALA A 250 11.98 -10.79 17.12
C ALA A 250 10.59 -11.14 16.54
N LEU A 251 10.15 -10.42 15.49
CA LEU A 251 8.91 -10.73 14.78
C LEU A 251 8.97 -12.10 14.10
N ALA A 252 10.09 -12.47 13.50
CA ALA A 252 10.25 -13.79 12.89
C ALA A 252 10.17 -14.92 13.92
N ASP A 253 10.76 -14.74 15.12
CA ASP A 253 10.66 -15.69 16.22
C ASP A 253 9.22 -15.77 16.78
N GLN A 254 8.56 -14.63 16.98
CA GLN A 254 7.16 -14.58 17.40
C GLN A 254 6.25 -15.34 16.42
N TYR A 255 6.43 -15.14 15.11
CA TYR A 255 5.61 -15.83 14.10
C TYR A 255 5.95 -17.30 13.92
N ARG A 256 7.18 -17.71 14.23
CA ARG A 256 7.52 -19.14 14.34
C ARG A 256 6.67 -19.80 15.43
N ASP A 257 6.60 -19.16 16.60
CA ASP A 257 5.90 -19.73 17.76
C ASP A 257 4.37 -19.75 17.55
N GLN A 258 3.85 -18.89 16.66
CA GLN A 258 2.44 -18.86 16.24
C GLN A 258 2.12 -19.77 15.05
N GLY A 259 3.10 -20.39 14.40
CA GLY A 259 2.90 -21.20 13.19
C GLY A 259 2.61 -20.40 11.91
N GLU A 260 2.91 -19.11 11.90
CA GLU A 260 2.65 -18.20 10.78
C GLU A 260 3.85 -18.13 9.82
N ASP A 261 4.06 -19.21 9.06
CA ASP A 261 5.25 -19.41 8.22
C ASP A 261 5.51 -18.28 7.22
N ARG A 262 4.45 -17.69 6.66
CA ARG A 262 4.58 -16.60 5.67
C ARG A 262 5.12 -15.32 6.31
N ALA A 263 4.59 -14.96 7.48
CA ALA A 263 5.03 -13.78 8.22
C ALA A 263 6.49 -13.97 8.69
N ARG A 264 6.78 -15.14 9.25
CA ARG A 264 8.13 -15.55 9.64
C ARG A 264 9.13 -15.42 8.48
N ALA A 265 8.80 -15.96 7.31
CA ALA A 265 9.67 -15.92 6.13
C ALA A 265 9.96 -14.48 5.69
N THR A 266 8.93 -13.61 5.67
CA THR A 266 9.07 -12.20 5.31
C THR A 266 10.06 -11.46 6.23
N PHE A 267 9.90 -11.55 7.56
CA PHE A 267 10.79 -10.83 8.47
C PHE A 267 12.19 -11.45 8.56
N ARG A 268 12.31 -12.78 8.46
CA ARG A 268 13.62 -13.45 8.39
C ARG A 268 14.39 -13.03 7.15
N SER A 269 13.72 -12.93 6.00
CA SER A 269 14.32 -12.43 4.76
C SER A 269 14.78 -10.99 4.92
N CYS A 270 13.95 -10.10 5.49
CA CYS A 270 14.31 -8.71 5.78
C CYS A 270 15.59 -8.61 6.64
N ALA A 271 15.63 -9.35 7.76
CA ALA A 271 16.75 -9.34 8.67
C ALA A 271 18.05 -9.91 8.06
N THR A 272 17.94 -10.75 7.02
CA THR A 272 19.10 -11.35 6.34
C THR A 272 19.60 -10.48 5.19
N GLN A 273 18.67 -9.79 4.50
CA GLN A 273 18.96 -8.93 3.35
C GLN A 273 19.26 -7.48 3.72
N ALA A 274 19.12 -7.13 5.00
CA ALA A 274 19.41 -5.80 5.49
C ALA A 274 20.82 -5.39 5.07
N THR A 275 20.89 -4.37 4.22
CA THR A 275 22.16 -3.75 3.86
C THR A 275 22.57 -2.96 5.07
N VAL A 276 23.56 -3.46 5.81
CA VAL A 276 24.17 -2.72 6.88
C VAL A 276 24.81 -1.50 6.22
N CYS A 277 24.10 -0.36 6.25
CA CYS A 277 24.71 0.94 6.02
C CYS A 277 25.59 1.23 7.24
N ASP A 278 26.71 0.52 7.35
CA ASP A 278 27.81 0.99 8.18
C ASP A 278 28.27 2.28 7.53
N GLY A 279 28.11 3.39 8.26
CA GLY A 279 28.61 4.71 7.89
C GLY A 279 30.14 4.78 7.89
N THR A 280 30.85 3.73 7.48
CA THR A 280 32.28 3.74 7.29
C THR A 280 32.58 3.85 5.81
N ASN A 281 32.90 5.08 5.39
CA ASN A 281 33.90 5.30 4.36
C ASN A 281 35.19 4.56 4.77
N GLN A 282 35.31 3.28 4.45
CA GLN A 282 36.61 2.62 4.37
C GLN A 282 37.11 2.80 2.95
N THR A 283 38.03 3.75 2.80
CA THR A 283 38.89 3.87 1.63
C THR A 283 39.53 2.52 1.36
N PRO A 284 39.52 2.01 0.12
CA PRO A 284 40.22 0.77 -0.20
C PRO A 284 41.72 0.96 0.06
N PRO A 285 42.43 -0.08 0.56
CA PRO A 285 43.88 -0.01 0.67
C PRO A 285 44.46 0.20 -0.74
N SER A 286 45.22 1.28 -0.87
CA SER A 286 46.02 1.52 -2.07
C SER A 286 47.08 0.43 -2.20
N PRO A 287 47.44 0.06 -3.44
CA PRO A 287 48.28 -1.11 -3.76
C PRO A 287 49.68 -1.04 -3.15
#